data_AF-A0A7J4JWX9-F1
#
_entry.id   AF-A0A7J4JWX9-F1
#
_cell.length_a   1.000
_cell.length_b   1.000
_cell.length_c   1.000
_cell.angle_alpha   90.00
_cell.angle_beta   90.00
_cell.angle_gamma   90.00
#
_symmetry.space_group_name_H-M   'P 1'
#
loop_
_entity.id
_entity.type
_entity.pdbx_description
1 polymer ?
#
loop_
_entity_poly.entity_id
_entity_poly.type
_entity_poly.pdbx_seq_one_letter_code
_entity_poly.pdbx_strand_id
1 'polypeptide(L)'
;MKKGQAFETMMLVISVIVAIAILGVLLNIITKVQPPGNDAKSEIAKDFKDIYSKGFGVAQSKKLTFKKGTIVLRGEVKSDTPVDTSYIKFGCAPGDNVVCSEQRLSVTDTQIEAVNEVEAYADVCGDDSKDTIKYCVGIGSTPQKARDTCTTLCDIS
;
A
#
# COMPACT_ATOMS: atom_id res chain seq x y z
N MET A 1 29.69 1.81 54.02
CA MET A 1 28.41 2.22 53.39
C MET A 1 28.63 2.51 51.91
N LYS A 2 28.68 1.49 51.03
CA LYS A 2 28.75 1.64 49.54
C LYS A 2 28.22 0.38 48.81
N LYS A 3 27.15 -0.25 49.31
CA LYS A 3 26.55 -1.45 48.68
C LYS A 3 25.07 -1.30 48.29
N GLY A 4 24.41 -0.19 48.60
CA GLY A 4 23.00 0.06 48.22
C GLY A 4 22.79 0.72 46.85
N GLN A 5 23.73 1.57 46.41
CA GLN A 5 23.55 2.39 45.21
C GLN A 5 23.73 1.60 43.88
N ALA A 6 24.45 0.48 43.93
CA ALA A 6 24.67 -0.40 42.77
C ALA A 6 23.44 -1.29 42.46
N PHE A 7 22.63 -1.63 43.48
CA PHE A 7 21.44 -2.46 43.29
C PHE A 7 20.28 -1.66 42.69
N GLU A 8 20.09 -0.40 43.09
CA GLU A 8 19.08 0.47 42.50
C GLU A 8 19.39 0.79 41.03
N THR A 9 20.65 1.10 40.71
CA THR A 9 21.06 1.39 39.32
C THR A 9 20.96 0.16 38.42
N MET A 10 21.30 -1.03 38.92
CA MET A 10 21.14 -2.28 38.16
C MET A 10 19.65 -2.58 37.89
N MET A 11 18.77 -2.36 38.88
CA MET A 11 17.33 -2.53 38.71
C MET A 11 16.74 -1.53 37.70
N LEU A 12 17.21 -0.29 37.73
CA LEU A 12 16.78 0.75 36.78
C LEU A 12 17.18 0.36 35.35
N VAL A 13 18.40 -0.14 35.14
CA VAL A 13 18.87 -0.60 33.82
C VAL A 13 18.06 -1.81 33.31
N ILE A 14 17.75 -2.78 34.18
CA ILE A 14 16.93 -3.94 33.80
C ILE A 14 15.52 -3.49 33.37
N SER A 15 14.92 -2.51 34.06
CA SER A 15 13.60 -1.99 33.70
C SER A 15 13.57 -1.33 32.31
N VAL A 16 14.63 -0.60 31.95
CA VAL A 16 14.76 0.06 30.65
C VAL A 16 14.92 -0.97 29.52
N ILE A 17 15.72 -2.02 29.74
CA ILE A 17 15.91 -3.09 28.74
C ILE A 17 14.59 -3.82 28.47
N VAL A 18 13.82 -4.12 29.52
CA VAL A 18 12.51 -4.76 29.38
C VAL A 18 11.53 -3.86 28.62
N ALA A 19 11.51 -2.56 28.91
CA ALA A 19 10.66 -1.61 28.18
C ALA A 19 11.00 -1.54 26.68
N ILE A 20 12.29 -1.51 26.34
CA ILE A 20 12.77 -1.53 24.94
C ILE A 20 12.39 -2.85 24.25
N ALA A 21 12.51 -3.98 24.96
CA ALA A 21 12.14 -5.28 24.42
C ALA A 21 10.63 -5.37 24.13
N ILE A 22 9.77 -4.88 25.03
CA ILE A 22 8.31 -4.83 24.82
C ILE A 22 7.96 -3.90 23.65
N LEU A 23 8.60 -2.73 23.56
CA LEU A 23 8.46 -1.83 22.40
C LEU A 23 8.84 -2.52 21.09
N GLY A 24 9.96 -3.26 21.07
CA GLY A 24 10.39 -4.02 19.90
C GLY A 24 9.40 -5.12 19.48
N VAL A 25 8.82 -5.84 20.45
CA VAL A 25 7.78 -6.84 20.19
C VAL A 25 6.50 -6.19 19.67
N LEU A 26 6.06 -5.07 20.25
CA LEU A 26 4.88 -4.32 19.79
C LEU A 26 5.06 -3.79 18.36
N LEU A 27 6.26 -3.26 18.02
CA LEU A 27 6.56 -2.82 16.66
C LEU A 27 6.54 -3.98 15.65
N ASN A 28 7.01 -5.17 16.04
CA ASN A 28 7.00 -6.37 15.20
C ASN A 28 5.58 -6.96 15.02
N ILE A 29 4.65 -6.66 15.94
CA ILE A 29 3.23 -7.00 15.79
C ILE A 29 2.58 -6.00 14.82
N ILE A 30 2.85 -4.70 14.93
CA ILE A 30 2.29 -3.68 14.02
C ILE A 30 2.74 -3.93 12.56
N THR A 31 3.97 -4.39 12.33
CA THR A 31 4.45 -4.70 10.97
C THR A 31 3.91 -6.01 10.39
N LYS A 32 3.32 -6.89 11.21
CA LYS A 32 2.76 -8.20 10.79
C LYS A 32 1.24 -8.28 10.80
N VAL A 33 0.55 -7.28 11.37
CA VAL A 33 -0.90 -7.17 11.28
C VAL A 33 -1.23 -6.55 9.93
N GLN A 34 -1.30 -7.39 8.91
CA GLN A 34 -2.06 -7.07 7.72
C GLN A 34 -3.55 -7.12 8.11
N PRO A 35 -4.26 -5.99 8.18
CA PRO A 35 -5.63 -5.98 8.64
C PRO A 35 -6.53 -6.79 7.69
N PRO A 36 -7.51 -7.54 8.22
CA PRO A 36 -8.39 -8.36 7.42
C PRO A 36 -9.31 -7.46 6.58
N GLY A 37 -9.17 -7.54 5.27
CA GLY A 37 -10.13 -7.00 4.30
C GLY A 37 -10.29 -5.48 4.34
N ASN A 38 -9.19 -4.73 4.26
CA ASN A 38 -9.31 -3.29 4.02
C ASN A 38 -10.01 -3.06 2.68
N ASP A 39 -11.01 -2.18 2.70
CA ASP A 39 -11.74 -1.78 1.50
C ASP A 39 -10.74 -1.23 0.48
N ALA A 40 -10.61 -1.94 -0.64
CA ALA A 40 -9.57 -1.69 -1.62
C ALA A 40 -9.56 -0.23 -2.09
N LYS A 41 -10.76 0.36 -2.20
CA LYS A 41 -10.95 1.75 -2.58
C LYS A 41 -10.29 2.73 -1.60
N SER A 42 -10.58 2.58 -0.31
CA SER A 42 -10.01 3.45 0.74
C SER A 42 -8.49 3.35 0.85
N GLU A 43 -7.94 2.15 0.70
CA GLU A 43 -6.48 1.95 0.81
C GLU A 43 -5.74 2.50 -0.40
N ILE A 44 -6.26 2.28 -1.61
CA ILE A 44 -5.68 2.85 -2.82
C ILE A 44 -5.70 4.39 -2.75
N ALA A 45 -6.81 4.99 -2.31
CA ALA A 45 -6.90 6.45 -2.14
C ALA A 45 -5.94 6.99 -1.08
N LYS A 46 -5.77 6.26 0.03
CA LYS A 46 -4.80 6.61 1.08
C LYS A 46 -3.37 6.55 0.57
N ASP A 47 -2.98 5.45 -0.09
CA ASP A 47 -1.64 5.29 -0.64
C ASP A 47 -1.37 6.31 -1.75
N PHE A 48 -2.37 6.63 -2.56
CA PHE A 48 -2.30 7.72 -3.52
C PHE A 48 -1.98 9.06 -2.85
N LYS A 49 -2.70 9.42 -1.79
CA LYS A 49 -2.47 10.68 -1.05
C LYS A 49 -1.07 10.72 -0.44
N ASP A 50 -0.58 9.59 0.07
CA ASP A 50 0.76 9.47 0.63
C ASP A 50 1.85 9.67 -0.44
N ILE A 51 1.68 9.09 -1.63
CA ILE A 51 2.62 9.28 -2.75
C ILE A 51 2.55 10.69 -3.31
N TYR A 52 1.34 11.22 -3.50
CA TYR A 52 1.13 12.61 -3.91
C TYR A 52 1.83 13.60 -2.97
N SER A 53 1.68 13.40 -1.65
CA SER A 53 2.30 14.27 -0.65
C SER A 53 3.83 14.20 -0.65
N LYS A 54 4.42 13.08 -1.10
CA LYS A 54 5.87 12.92 -1.26
C LYS A 54 6.37 13.48 -2.58
N GLY A 55 5.50 13.67 -3.56
CA GLY A 55 5.83 14.08 -4.93
C GLY A 55 6.46 12.96 -5.79
N PHE A 56 6.94 11.87 -5.19
CA PHE A 56 7.40 10.69 -5.93
C PHE A 56 7.45 9.45 -5.04
N GLY A 57 7.39 8.28 -5.67
CA GLY A 57 7.72 7.00 -5.04
C GLY A 57 6.76 5.87 -5.38
N VAL A 58 6.93 4.76 -4.66
CA VAL A 58 6.09 3.56 -4.76
C VAL A 58 5.65 3.19 -3.35
N ALA A 59 4.35 3.05 -3.14
CA ALA A 59 3.77 2.61 -1.88
C ALA A 59 4.12 1.14 -1.64
N GLN A 60 4.12 0.72 -0.38
CA GLN A 60 4.33 -0.69 -0.07
C GLN A 60 3.15 -1.52 -0.57
N SER A 61 3.44 -2.65 -1.21
CA SER A 61 2.41 -3.58 -1.67
C SER A 61 1.50 -4.06 -0.55
N LYS A 62 0.19 -3.91 -0.74
CA LYS A 62 -0.83 -4.39 0.19
C LYS A 62 -1.75 -5.38 -0.48
N LYS A 63 -2.08 -6.46 0.24
CA LYS A 63 -3.18 -7.35 -0.14
C LYS A 63 -4.49 -6.66 0.24
N LEU A 64 -5.35 -6.48 -0.75
CA LEU A 64 -6.65 -5.84 -0.65
C LEU A 64 -7.73 -6.85 -1.04
N THR A 65 -8.88 -6.75 -0.39
CA THR A 65 -10.06 -7.54 -0.74
C THR A 65 -11.00 -6.67 -1.54
N PHE A 66 -11.20 -7.02 -2.80
CA PHE A 66 -12.18 -6.39 -3.67
C PHE A 66 -13.48 -7.17 -3.52
N LYS A 67 -14.49 -6.58 -2.89
CA LYS A 67 -15.81 -7.20 -2.75
C LYS A 67 -16.51 -7.20 -4.09
N LYS A 68 -17.41 -8.16 -4.29
CA LYS A 68 -18.25 -8.21 -5.49
C LYS A 68 -19.02 -6.90 -5.67
N GLY A 69 -18.96 -6.34 -6.87
CA GLY A 69 -19.59 -5.07 -7.25
C GLY A 69 -18.78 -3.83 -6.85
N THR A 70 -17.60 -3.97 -6.24
CA THR A 70 -16.72 -2.83 -5.98
C THR A 70 -16.24 -2.25 -7.31
N ILE A 71 -16.43 -0.94 -7.47
CA ILE A 71 -15.89 -0.15 -8.57
C ILE A 71 -14.98 0.93 -7.96
N VAL A 72 -13.76 1.04 -8.49
CA VAL A 72 -12.79 2.08 -8.14
C VAL A 72 -12.53 2.92 -9.38
N LEU A 73 -12.95 4.19 -9.33
CA LEU A 73 -12.75 5.15 -10.41
C LEU A 73 -11.58 6.09 -10.09
N ARG A 74 -10.91 6.62 -11.12
CA ARG A 74 -9.81 7.61 -10.95
C ARG A 74 -10.21 8.82 -10.10
N GLY A 75 -11.45 9.31 -10.30
CA GLY A 75 -12.00 10.43 -9.54
C GLY A 75 -12.11 10.17 -8.04
N GLU A 76 -12.27 8.91 -7.65
CA GLU A 76 -12.40 8.50 -6.25
C GLU A 76 -11.02 8.24 -5.63
N VAL A 77 -10.06 7.77 -6.42
CA VAL A 77 -8.66 7.59 -6.00
C VAL A 77 -8.01 8.94 -5.72
N LYS A 78 -8.22 9.96 -6.57
CA LYS A 78 -7.68 11.30 -6.32
C LYS A 78 -8.28 11.93 -5.07
N SER A 79 -9.52 11.57 -4.69
CA SER A 79 -10.25 12.20 -3.59
C SER A 79 -10.25 13.74 -3.73
N ASP A 80 -9.58 14.43 -2.81
CA ASP A 80 -9.46 15.88 -2.65
C ASP A 80 -8.15 16.45 -3.21
N THR A 81 -7.26 15.60 -3.75
CA THR A 81 -5.99 16.08 -4.32
C THR A 81 -6.21 16.85 -5.62
N PRO A 82 -5.46 17.94 -5.86
CA PRO A 82 -5.58 18.76 -7.05
C PRO A 82 -4.83 18.14 -8.25
N VAL A 83 -4.98 16.83 -8.46
CA VAL A 83 -4.43 16.10 -9.61
C VAL A 83 -5.53 15.88 -10.64
N ASP A 84 -5.18 16.07 -11.92
CA ASP A 84 -6.08 15.72 -13.01
C ASP A 84 -6.20 14.19 -13.11
N THR A 85 -7.44 13.69 -13.20
CA THR A 85 -7.69 12.24 -13.31
C THR A 85 -7.09 11.62 -14.56
N SER A 86 -6.73 12.38 -15.59
CA SER A 86 -6.01 11.89 -16.77
C SER A 86 -4.60 11.40 -16.46
N TYR A 87 -3.97 11.91 -15.39
CA TYR A 87 -2.65 11.47 -14.94
C TYR A 87 -2.68 10.19 -14.10
N ILE A 88 -3.86 9.72 -13.72
CA ILE A 88 -4.04 8.49 -12.96
C ILE A 88 -4.31 7.35 -13.94
N LYS A 89 -3.62 6.21 -13.80
CA LYS A 89 -3.87 5.00 -14.59
C LYS A 89 -3.97 3.79 -13.70
N PHE A 90 -4.80 2.83 -14.09
CA PHE A 90 -4.81 1.53 -13.47
C PHE A 90 -4.30 0.49 -14.45
N GLY A 91 -3.60 -0.51 -13.95
CA GLY A 91 -3.09 -1.60 -14.76
C GLY A 91 -3.08 -2.89 -13.96
N CYS A 92 -3.09 -3.99 -14.68
CA CYS A 92 -2.88 -5.30 -14.09
C CYS A 92 -1.66 -5.99 -14.68
N ALA A 93 -1.03 -6.81 -13.84
CA ALA A 93 0.07 -7.68 -14.20
C ALA A 93 -0.24 -8.49 -15.47
N PRO A 94 0.58 -8.35 -16.53
CA PRO A 94 0.37 -9.09 -17.78
C PRO A 94 0.31 -10.60 -17.54
N GLY A 95 -0.72 -11.25 -18.06
CA GLY A 95 -0.92 -12.70 -17.93
C GLY A 95 -1.40 -13.17 -16.56
N ASP A 96 -1.75 -12.26 -15.64
CA ASP A 96 -2.23 -12.61 -14.31
C ASP A 96 -3.74 -12.89 -14.24
N ASN A 97 -4.15 -13.95 -14.94
CA ASN A 97 -5.56 -14.38 -15.02
C ASN A 97 -6.14 -14.86 -13.68
N VAL A 98 -5.30 -15.04 -12.65
CA VAL A 98 -5.73 -15.45 -11.31
C VAL A 98 -6.49 -14.32 -10.62
N VAL A 99 -6.06 -13.07 -10.78
CA VAL A 99 -6.76 -11.92 -10.20
C VAL A 99 -7.43 -11.08 -11.28
N CYS A 100 -6.78 -10.88 -12.42
CA CYS A 100 -7.25 -9.99 -13.48
C CYS A 100 -7.80 -10.77 -14.64
N SER A 101 -9.12 -10.88 -14.64
CA SER A 101 -9.91 -11.49 -15.69
C SER A 101 -11.28 -10.84 -15.66
N GLU A 102 -11.98 -10.87 -16.80
CA GLU A 102 -13.36 -10.36 -16.90
C GLU A 102 -14.33 -11.04 -15.93
N GLN A 103 -13.96 -12.19 -15.36
CA GLN A 103 -14.75 -12.93 -14.37
C GLN A 103 -14.41 -12.58 -12.91
N ARG A 104 -13.31 -11.88 -12.65
CA ARG A 104 -12.82 -11.54 -11.29
C ARG A 104 -12.61 -10.04 -11.14
N LEU A 105 -11.44 -9.51 -11.52
CA LEU A 105 -11.19 -8.08 -11.64
C LEU A 105 -11.02 -7.68 -13.10
N SER A 106 -11.92 -6.83 -13.57
CA SER A 106 -11.77 -6.09 -14.81
C SER A 106 -11.00 -4.80 -14.50
N VAL A 107 -9.77 -4.70 -15.00
CA VAL A 107 -8.93 -3.51 -14.83
C VAL A 107 -8.75 -2.87 -16.19
N THR A 108 -9.15 -1.61 -16.29
CA THR A 108 -8.90 -0.75 -17.45
C THR A 108 -8.05 0.43 -17.00
N ASP A 109 -7.53 1.21 -17.94
CA ASP A 109 -6.81 2.44 -17.60
C ASP A 109 -7.63 3.39 -16.70
N THR A 110 -8.98 3.31 -16.72
CA THR A 110 -9.90 4.25 -16.05
C THR A 110 -10.61 3.73 -14.80
N GLN A 111 -10.73 2.43 -14.66
CA GLN A 111 -11.45 1.83 -13.55
C GLN A 111 -10.95 0.43 -13.20
N ILE A 112 -11.14 0.07 -11.94
CA ILE A 112 -11.06 -1.32 -11.46
C ILE A 112 -12.47 -1.74 -11.06
N GLU A 113 -12.95 -2.84 -11.62
CA GLU A 113 -14.28 -3.39 -11.33
C GLU A 113 -14.15 -4.84 -10.88
N ALA A 114 -14.72 -5.15 -9.71
CA ALA A 114 -14.74 -6.48 -9.13
C ALA A 114 -16.06 -7.20 -9.48
N VAL A 115 -16.00 -8.08 -10.47
CA VAL A 115 -17.13 -8.91 -10.91
C VAL A 115 -17.46 -9.99 -9.88
N ASN A 116 -16.44 -10.49 -9.17
CA ASN A 116 -16.56 -11.38 -8.02
C ASN A 116 -15.61 -10.95 -6.90
N GLU A 117 -15.87 -11.44 -5.69
CA GLU A 117 -14.95 -11.20 -4.58
C GLU A 117 -13.58 -11.83 -4.88
N VAL A 118 -12.52 -11.04 -4.75
CA VAL A 118 -11.16 -11.49 -4.97
C VAL A 118 -10.18 -10.73 -4.10
N GLU A 119 -9.17 -11.44 -3.62
CA GLU A 119 -8.03 -10.83 -2.96
C GLU A 119 -6.90 -10.63 -3.97
N ALA A 120 -6.39 -9.41 -4.06
CA ALA A 120 -5.28 -9.07 -4.93
C ALA A 120 -4.32 -8.12 -4.23
N TYR A 121 -3.07 -8.07 -4.69
CA TYR A 121 -2.12 -7.06 -4.26
C TYR A 121 -2.27 -5.81 -5.11
N ALA A 122 -2.17 -4.65 -4.48
CA ALA A 122 -2.13 -3.36 -5.15
C ALA A 122 -0.94 -2.54 -4.67
N ASP A 123 -0.30 -1.87 -5.63
CA ASP A 123 0.74 -0.86 -5.40
C ASP A 123 0.28 0.45 -6.03
N VAL A 124 0.51 1.56 -5.34
CA VAL A 124 0.32 2.90 -5.89
C VAL A 124 1.69 3.53 -6.08
N CYS A 125 1.93 4.10 -7.25
CA CYS A 125 3.19 4.75 -7.58
C CYS A 125 2.91 6.07 -8.28
N GLY A 126 3.85 6.99 -8.18
CA GLY A 126 3.72 8.30 -8.76
C GLY A 126 5.06 9.00 -8.85
N ASP A 127 5.16 9.91 -9.80
CA ASP A 127 6.35 10.74 -10.00
C ASP A 127 5.93 12.09 -10.61
N ASP A 128 5.97 13.12 -9.77
CA ASP A 128 5.74 14.52 -10.14
C ASP A 128 7.04 15.24 -10.48
N SER A 129 8.20 14.58 -10.35
CA SER A 129 9.50 15.16 -10.69
C SER A 129 9.81 15.13 -12.19
N LYS A 130 9.03 14.36 -12.96
CA LYS A 130 9.14 14.26 -14.42
C LYS A 130 8.30 15.33 -15.13
N ASP A 131 8.67 15.61 -16.38
CA ASP A 131 7.94 16.55 -17.26
C ASP A 131 6.46 16.17 -17.47
N THR A 132 6.11 14.91 -17.22
CA THR A 132 4.73 14.43 -17.21
C THR A 132 4.44 13.78 -15.88
N ILE A 133 3.62 14.45 -15.07
CA ILE A 133 3.04 13.90 -13.84
C ILE A 133 2.30 12.61 -14.17
N LYS A 134 2.64 11.52 -13.49
CA LYS A 134 1.97 10.23 -13.68
C LYS A 134 1.78 9.56 -12.33
N TYR A 135 0.57 9.05 -12.13
CA TYR A 135 0.20 8.23 -11.00
C TYR A 135 -0.42 6.93 -11.49
N CYS A 136 -0.03 5.81 -10.92
CA CYS A 136 -0.49 4.50 -11.35
C CYS A 136 -0.89 3.64 -10.17
N VAL A 137 -1.84 2.75 -10.42
CA VAL A 137 -2.15 1.64 -9.51
C VAL A 137 -1.91 0.34 -10.26
N GLY A 138 -0.94 -0.43 -9.80
CA GLY A 138 -0.64 -1.76 -10.33
C GLY A 138 -1.31 -2.83 -9.49
N ILE A 139 -2.03 -3.75 -10.13
CA ILE A 139 -2.71 -4.89 -9.48
C ILE A 139 -2.01 -6.20 -9.86
N GLY A 140 -1.86 -7.13 -8.91
CA GLY A 140 -1.28 -8.45 -9.17
C GLY A 140 -1.63 -9.50 -8.13
N SER A 141 -1.42 -10.78 -8.46
CA SER A 141 -1.60 -11.92 -7.54
C SER A 141 -0.50 -12.02 -6.48
N THR A 142 0.63 -11.32 -6.69
CA THR A 142 1.75 -11.25 -5.75
C THR A 142 2.20 -9.80 -5.57
N PRO A 143 2.88 -9.47 -4.46
CA PRO A 143 3.46 -8.14 -4.24
C PRO A 143 4.35 -7.68 -5.40
N GLN A 144 5.24 -8.58 -5.86
CA GLN A 144 6.18 -8.27 -6.93
C GLN A 144 5.46 -7.88 -8.22
N LYS A 145 4.42 -8.64 -8.61
CA LYS A 145 3.65 -8.36 -9.82
C LYS A 145 2.90 -7.04 -9.75
N ALA A 146 2.29 -6.72 -8.60
CA ALA A 146 1.62 -5.44 -8.39
C ALA A 146 2.60 -4.27 -8.54
N ARG A 147 3.78 -4.41 -7.91
CA ARG A 147 4.86 -3.42 -7.98
C ARG A 147 5.39 -3.21 -9.39
N ASP A 148 5.78 -4.29 -10.06
CA ASP A 148 6.35 -4.27 -11.41
C ASP A 148 5.35 -3.68 -12.42
N THR A 149 4.06 -3.98 -12.24
CA THR A 149 2.98 -3.39 -13.05
C THR A 149 2.89 -1.89 -12.82
N CYS A 150 2.93 -1.45 -11.57
CA CYS A 150 2.83 -0.04 -11.24
C CYS A 150 4.00 0.75 -11.84
N THR A 151 5.23 0.30 -11.56
CA THR A 151 6.46 0.95 -12.03
C THR A 151 6.55 0.98 -13.55
N THR A 152 6.19 -0.12 -14.23
CA THR A 152 6.17 -0.18 -15.70
C THR A 152 5.08 0.73 -16.28
N LEU A 153 3.88 0.76 -15.69
CA LEU A 153 2.76 1.57 -16.18
C LEU A 153 3.06 3.07 -16.09
N CYS A 154 3.73 3.48 -15.01
CA CYS A 154 4.10 4.87 -14.78
C CYS A 154 5.50 5.23 -15.29
N ASP A 155 6.25 4.26 -15.82
CA ASP A 155 7.65 4.45 -16.23
C ASP A 155 8.50 5.02 -15.07
N ILE A 156 8.34 4.47 -13.87
CA ILE A 156 9.06 4.86 -12.65
C ILE A 156 10.05 3.74 -12.33
N SER A 157 11.34 4.04 -12.38
CA SER A 157 12.45 3.12 -12.12
C SER A 157 13.07 3.34 -10.75
#